data_AF-A0A960VCY0-F1
#
_entry.id   AF-A0A960VCY0-F1
#
_cell.length_a   1.000
_cell.length_b   1.000
_cell.length_c   1.000
_cell.angle_alpha   90.00
_cell.angle_beta   90.00
_cell.angle_gamma   90.00
#
_symmetry.space_group_name_H-M   'P 1'
#
loop_
_entity.id
_entity.type
_entity.pdbx_description
1 polymer ?
#
loop_
_entity_poly.entity_id
_entity_poly.type
_entity_poly.pdbx_seq_one_letter_code
_entity_poly.pdbx_strand_id
1 'polypeptide(L)'
;MSKDETVESEIKKMNSQLLDVLGELREMKQKEEKNQQAKKEAMKFLVKAEKVISLAEEGKLKITDAQKKTIVDTLVKIKKLFKL
;
A
#
# COMPACT_ATOMS: atom_id res chain seq x y z
N MET A 1 29.16 -40.97 -14.98
CA MET A 1 28.73 -39.87 -14.10
C MET A 1 28.57 -40.45 -12.71
N SER A 2 29.35 -39.95 -11.76
CA SER A 2 29.38 -40.48 -10.40
C SER A 2 28.20 -39.94 -9.59
N LYS A 3 27.68 -40.73 -8.64
CA LYS A 3 26.54 -40.34 -7.79
C LYS A 3 26.79 -39.02 -7.03
N ASP A 4 28.06 -38.72 -6.71
CA ASP A 4 28.46 -37.49 -6.00
C ASP A 4 28.27 -36.20 -6.83
N GLU A 5 28.49 -36.24 -8.15
CA GLU A 5 28.27 -35.09 -9.04
C GLU A 5 26.78 -34.73 -9.14
N THR A 6 25.90 -35.72 -8.91
CA THR A 6 24.45 -35.56 -9.03
C THR A 6 23.90 -34.82 -7.81
N VAL A 7 24.32 -35.23 -6.61
CA VAL A 7 23.93 -34.62 -5.33
C VAL A 7 24.42 -33.17 -5.22
N GLU A 8 25.66 -32.91 -5.65
CA GLU A 8 26.23 -31.55 -5.57
C GLU A 8 25.51 -30.56 -6.51
N SER A 9 25.03 -31.04 -7.67
CA SER A 9 24.21 -30.25 -8.60
C SER A 9 22.82 -29.95 -8.04
N GLU A 10 22.22 -30.91 -7.34
CA GLU A 10 20.90 -30.76 -6.70
C GLU A 10 20.97 -29.78 -5.54
N ILE A 11 22.02 -29.84 -4.71
CA ILE A 11 22.25 -28.87 -3.62
C ILE A 11 22.43 -27.45 -4.17
N LYS A 12 23.20 -27.28 -5.26
CA LYS A 12 23.35 -25.96 -5.91
C LYS A 12 22.02 -25.42 -6.44
N LYS A 13 21.21 -26.28 -7.05
CA LYS A 13 19.88 -25.92 -7.56
C LYS A 13 18.89 -25.57 -6.43
N MET A 14 18.92 -26.30 -5.32
CA MET A 14 18.11 -25.99 -4.14
C MET A 14 18.54 -24.66 -3.51
N ASN A 15 19.85 -24.38 -3.45
CA ASN A 15 20.37 -23.11 -2.95
C ASN A 15 19.97 -21.93 -3.84
N SER A 16 19.95 -22.08 -5.17
CA SER A 16 19.49 -21.00 -6.06
C SER A 16 18.00 -20.73 -5.87
N GLN A 17 17.16 -21.78 -5.79
CA GLN A 17 15.73 -21.63 -5.53
C GLN A 17 15.45 -20.95 -4.18
N LEU A 18 16.23 -21.26 -3.15
CA LEU A 18 16.12 -20.59 -1.85
C LEU A 18 16.45 -19.09 -1.95
N LEU A 19 17.51 -18.73 -2.69
CA LEU A 19 17.88 -17.32 -2.89
C LEU A 19 16.81 -16.55 -3.65
N ASP A 20 16.19 -17.16 -4.67
CA ASP A 20 15.09 -16.56 -5.43
C ASP A 20 13.89 -16.27 -4.53
N VAL A 21 13.47 -17.27 -3.73
CA VAL A 21 12.37 -17.11 -2.77
C VAL A 21 12.67 -16.02 -1.74
N LEU A 22 13.90 -15.94 -1.23
CA LEU A 22 14.31 -14.89 -0.29
C LEU A 22 14.30 -13.50 -0.94
N GLY A 23 14.65 -13.42 -2.22
CA GLY A 23 14.54 -12.20 -3.03
C GLY A 23 13.08 -11.73 -3.12
N GLU A 24 12.18 -12.62 -3.54
CA GLU A 24 10.75 -12.32 -3.62
C GLU A 24 10.16 -11.92 -2.26
N LEU A 25 10.54 -12.62 -1.19
CA LEU A 25 10.14 -12.28 0.18
C LEU A 25 10.56 -10.87 0.58
N ARG A 26 11.78 -10.45 0.22
CA ARG A 26 12.28 -9.09 0.48
C ARG A 26 11.47 -8.06 -0.30
N GLU A 27 11.18 -8.31 -1.57
CA GLU A 27 10.35 -7.41 -2.37
C GLU A 27 8.93 -7.27 -1.82
N MET A 28 8.33 -8.39 -1.39
CA MET A 28 7.00 -8.41 -0.79
C MET A 28 6.96 -7.57 0.49
N LYS A 29 7.95 -7.71 1.37
CA LYS A 29 8.06 -6.88 2.59
C LYS A 29 8.17 -5.39 2.25
N GLN A 30 9.00 -5.02 1.27
CA GLN A 30 9.13 -3.63 0.84
C GLN A 30 7.81 -3.07 0.25
N LYS A 31 7.08 -3.87 -0.53
CA LYS A 31 5.76 -3.48 -1.06
C LYS A 31 4.74 -3.32 0.06
N GLU A 32 4.77 -4.20 1.06
CA GLU A 32 3.91 -4.10 2.24
C GLU A 32 4.19 -2.83 3.05
N GLU A 33 5.45 -2.53 3.35
CA GLU A 33 5.85 -1.31 4.07
C GLU A 33 5.38 -0.05 3.35
N LYS A 34 5.58 0.02 2.02
CA LYS A 34 5.08 1.12 1.19
C LYS A 34 3.56 1.23 1.26
N ASN A 35 2.84 0.11 1.22
CA ASN A 35 1.38 0.10 1.33
C ASN A 35 0.90 0.55 2.72
N GLN A 36 1.58 0.15 3.80
CA GLN A 36 1.29 0.62 5.15
C GLN A 36 1.52 2.14 5.27
N GLN A 37 2.60 2.65 4.67
CA GLN A 37 2.86 4.09 4.62
C GLN A 37 1.77 4.85 3.85
N ALA A 38 1.37 4.34 2.67
CA ALA A 38 0.26 4.91 1.89
C ALA A 38 -1.05 4.91 2.69
N LYS A 39 -1.34 3.83 3.45
CA LYS A 39 -2.51 3.76 4.34
C LYS A 39 -2.45 4.81 5.45
N LYS A 40 -1.28 5.05 6.06
CA LYS A 40 -1.11 6.10 7.08
C LYS A 40 -1.36 7.50 6.50
N GLU A 41 -0.87 7.77 5.30
CA GLU A 41 -1.09 9.05 4.62
C GLU A 41 -2.56 9.24 4.22
N ALA A 42 -3.20 8.19 3.72
CA ALA A 42 -4.63 8.16 3.47
C ALA A 42 -5.43 8.51 4.73
N MET A 43 -5.13 7.91 5.88
CA MET A 43 -5.80 8.24 7.14
C MET A 43 -5.64 9.72 7.52
N LYS A 44 -4.44 10.29 7.35
CA LYS A 44 -4.20 11.74 7.58
C LYS A 44 -5.04 12.60 6.65
N PHE A 45 -5.15 12.21 5.37
CA PHE A 45 -6.02 12.89 4.42
C PHE A 45 -7.49 12.81 4.86
N LEU A 46 -8.00 11.62 5.22
CA LEU A 46 -9.39 11.44 5.64
C LEU A 46 -9.77 12.39 6.78
N VAL A 47 -8.96 12.44 7.84
CA VAL A 47 -9.20 13.32 9.00
C VAL A 47 -9.25 14.80 8.59
N LYS A 48 -8.33 15.24 7.72
CA LYS A 48 -8.29 16.64 7.26
C LYS A 48 -9.48 16.97 6.35
N ALA A 49 -9.81 16.06 5.44
CA ALA A 49 -10.89 16.21 4.49
C ALA A 49 -12.25 16.24 5.20
N GLU A 50 -12.50 15.34 6.15
CA GLU A 50 -13.71 15.34 6.98
C GLU A 50 -13.84 16.66 7.75
N LYS A 51 -12.77 17.15 8.38
CA LYS A 51 -12.76 18.45 9.05
C LYS A 51 -13.11 19.62 8.11
N VAL A 52 -12.54 19.64 6.91
CA VAL A 52 -12.82 20.68 5.90
C VAL A 52 -14.29 20.66 5.48
N ILE A 53 -14.86 19.47 5.28
CA ILE A 53 -16.29 19.31 4.96
C ILE A 53 -17.17 19.81 6.11
N SER A 54 -16.89 19.41 7.36
CA SER A 54 -17.66 19.87 8.52
C SER A 54 -17.59 21.40 8.68
N LEU A 55 -16.41 22.00 8.55
CA LEU A 55 -16.26 23.46 8.61
C LEU A 55 -17.03 24.17 7.50
N ALA A 56 -17.10 23.59 6.31
CA ALA A 56 -17.88 24.14 5.20
C ALA A 56 -19.39 24.03 5.46
N GLU A 57 -19.86 22.91 6.03
CA GLU A 57 -21.26 22.70 6.39
C GLU A 57 -21.73 23.60 7.52
N GLU A 58 -20.85 23.91 8.48
CA GLU A 58 -21.08 24.89 9.53
C GLU A 58 -20.98 26.35 9.05
N GLY A 59 -20.68 26.58 7.76
CA GLY A 59 -20.50 27.92 7.19
C GLY A 59 -19.21 28.63 7.64
N LYS A 60 -18.32 27.93 8.35
CA LYS A 60 -17.04 28.45 8.87
C LYS A 60 -15.92 28.45 7.83
N LEU A 61 -16.11 27.74 6.71
CA LEU A 61 -15.17 27.71 5.60
C LEU A 61 -15.93 27.83 4.27
N LYS A 62 -15.59 28.84 3.47
CA LYS A 62 -16.14 28.97 2.12
C LYS A 62 -15.35 28.09 1.15
N ILE A 63 -16.02 27.09 0.59
CA ILE A 63 -15.53 26.27 -0.53
C ILE A 63 -16.62 26.26 -1.61
N THR A 64 -16.22 26.08 -2.86
CA THR A 64 -17.19 25.91 -3.95
C THR A 64 -17.79 24.50 -3.90
N ASP A 65 -18.98 24.32 -4.48
CA ASP A 65 -19.60 23.00 -4.59
C ASP A 65 -18.72 22.01 -5.36
N ALA A 66 -17.97 22.49 -6.36
CA ALA A 66 -17.01 21.68 -7.11
C ALA A 66 -15.84 21.18 -6.22
N GLN A 67 -15.33 22.05 -5.35
CA GLN A 67 -14.31 21.68 -4.37
C GLN A 67 -14.87 20.67 -3.34
N LYS A 68 -16.07 20.93 -2.81
CA LYS A 68 -16.75 20.01 -1.88
C LYS A 68 -16.93 18.63 -2.51
N LYS A 69 -17.44 18.57 -3.74
CA LYS A 69 -17.61 17.33 -4.50
C LYS A 69 -16.29 16.58 -4.69
N THR A 70 -15.23 17.28 -5.09
CA THR A 70 -13.90 16.68 -5.29
C THR A 70 -13.37 16.03 -4.01
N ILE A 71 -13.55 16.69 -2.86
CA ILE A 71 -13.12 16.17 -1.56
C ILE A 71 -13.93 14.92 -1.20
N VAL A 72 -15.25 14.95 -1.35
CA VAL A 72 -16.13 13.80 -1.06
C VAL A 72 -15.84 12.61 -1.97
N ASP A 73 -15.71 12.83 -3.28
CA ASP A 73 -15.39 11.76 -4.24
C ASP A 73 -14.04 11.10 -3.90
N THR A 74 -13.06 11.90 -3.49
CA THR A 74 -11.74 11.40 -3.09
C THR A 74 -11.79 10.64 -1.76
N LEU A 75 -12.57 11.11 -0.78
CA LEU A 75 -12.83 10.40 0.47
C LEU A 75 -13.40 8.99 0.21
N VAL A 76 -14.43 8.89 -0.64
CA VAL A 76 -15.07 7.60 -0.99
C VAL A 76 -14.08 6.66 -1.67
N LYS A 77 -13.28 7.16 -2.62
CA LYS A 77 -12.25 6.36 -3.31
C LYS A 77 -11.22 5.80 -2.33
N ILE A 78 -10.71 6.63 -1.42
CA ILE A 78 -9.70 6.23 -0.43
C ILE A 78 -10.27 5.19 0.55
N LYS A 79 -11.49 5.42 1.07
CA LYS A 79 -12.17 4.45 1.96
C LYS A 79 -12.33 3.09 1.28
N LYS A 80 -12.74 3.07 0.01
CA LYS A 80 -12.84 1.83 -0.79
C LYS A 80 -11.49 1.16 -1.02
N LEU A 81 -10.45 1.93 -1.39
CA LEU A 81 -9.13 1.40 -1.71
C LEU A 81 -8.46 0.72 -0.51
N PHE A 82 -8.56 1.32 0.67
CA PHE A 82 -7.92 0.82 1.89
C PHE A 82 -8.86 0.02 2.80
N LYS A 83 -10.11 -0.20 2.39
CA LYS A 83 -11.17 -0.87 3.15
C LYS A 83 -11.33 -0.27 4.56
N LEU A 84 -11.45 1.07 4.61
CA LEU A 84 -11.61 1.89 5.81
C LEU A 84 -13.07 2.28 6.03
#